data_AF-A0A0E3H9H5-F1
#
_entry.id   AF-A0A0E3H9H5-F1
#
_cell.length_a   1.000
_cell.length_b   1.000
_cell.length_c   1.000
_cell.angle_alpha   90.00
_cell.angle_beta   90.00
_cell.angle_gamma   90.00
#
_symmetry.space_group_name_H-M   'P 1'
#
loop_
_entity.id
_entity.type
_entity.pdbx_description
1 polymer ?
#
loop_
_entity_poly.entity_id
_entity_poly.type
_entity_poly.pdbx_seq_one_letter_code
_entity_poly.pdbx_strand_id
1 'polypeptide(L)'
;MEWMKHIEKYGSLIQSDMDNVGMAANISDYNLLKSYGQDLVNDTQSGLDENSNYTLSPKYQEAQNEWVQALTDLNSAGKYIVMSADESLAYGVPVRNLDYEQKIQNYVVSSTGHMNRASALLEGT
;
A
#
# COMPACT_ATOMS: atom_id res chain seq x y z
N MET A 1 -1.94 16.19 16.44
CA MET A 1 -2.20 16.90 15.16
C MET A 1 -3.11 16.02 14.34
N GLU A 2 -4.14 16.55 13.67
CA GLU A 2 -5.10 15.72 12.91
C GLU A 2 -4.43 14.92 11.78
N TRP A 3 -3.42 15.49 11.11
CA TRP A 3 -2.65 14.77 10.10
C TRP A 3 -1.84 13.59 10.64
N MET A 4 -1.37 13.64 11.90
CA MET A 4 -0.70 12.49 12.51
C MET A 4 -1.66 11.33 12.78
N LYS A 5 -2.90 11.64 13.20
CA LYS A 5 -3.96 10.63 13.34
C LYS A 5 -4.32 9.99 12.01
N HIS A 6 -4.27 10.77 10.93
CA HIS A 6 -4.42 10.26 9.57
C HIS A 6 -3.34 9.22 9.23
N ILE A 7 -2.06 9.54 9.49
CA ILE A 7 -0.95 8.59 9.28
C ILE A 7 -1.16 7.32 10.12
N GLU A 8 -1.49 7.46 11.40
CA GLU A 8 -1.74 6.31 12.29
C GLU A 8 -2.88 5.43 11.78
N LYS A 9 -4.01 6.03 11.38
CA LYS A 9 -5.18 5.32 10.85
C LYS A 9 -4.82 4.52 9.60
N TYR A 10 -4.29 5.18 8.57
CA TYR A 10 -4.03 4.53 7.29
C TYR A 10 -2.80 3.62 7.33
N GLY A 11 -1.80 3.94 8.16
CA GLY A 11 -0.69 3.03 8.42
C GLY A 11 -1.15 1.71 9.05
N SER A 12 -2.09 1.77 10.01
CA SER A 12 -2.68 0.56 10.61
C SER A 12 -3.51 -0.26 9.63
N LEU A 13 -4.30 0.40 8.77
CA LEU A 13 -5.11 -0.28 7.75
C LEU A 13 -4.20 -0.99 6.74
N ILE A 14 -3.23 -0.28 6.19
CA ILE A 14 -2.27 -0.83 5.23
C ILE A 14 -1.48 -2.01 5.80
N GLN A 15 -1.03 -1.92 7.05
CA GLN A 15 -0.34 -3.03 7.69
C GLN A 15 -1.24 -4.28 7.75
N SER A 16 -2.51 -4.10 8.14
CA SER A 16 -3.48 -5.18 8.16
C SER A 16 -3.72 -5.77 6.76
N ASP A 17 -3.83 -4.92 5.74
CA ASP A 17 -4.04 -5.36 4.35
C ASP A 17 -2.86 -6.17 3.84
N MET A 18 -1.62 -5.72 4.11
CA MET A 18 -0.41 -6.42 3.71
C MET A 18 -0.26 -7.77 4.42
N ASP A 19 -0.61 -7.86 5.71
CA ASP A 19 -0.63 -9.12 6.45
C ASP A 19 -1.66 -10.10 5.86
N ASN A 20 -2.85 -9.60 5.52
CA ASN A 20 -3.91 -10.38 4.87
C ASN A 20 -3.51 -10.86 3.47
N VAL A 21 -2.88 -10.00 2.65
CA VAL A 21 -2.30 -10.37 1.35
C VAL A 21 -1.26 -11.47 1.51
N GLY A 22 -0.33 -11.33 2.47
CA GLY A 22 0.69 -12.33 2.75
C GLY A 22 0.10 -13.68 3.16
N MET A 23 -0.91 -13.67 4.02
CA MET A 23 -1.66 -14.87 4.42
C MET A 23 -2.32 -15.54 3.21
N ALA A 24 -3.08 -14.79 2.41
CA ALA A 24 -3.79 -15.33 1.26
C ALA A 24 -2.84 -15.93 0.21
N ALA A 25 -1.71 -15.25 -0.05
CA ALA A 25 -0.67 -15.77 -0.94
C ALA A 25 -0.07 -17.07 -0.41
N ASN A 26 0.21 -17.16 0.90
CA ASN A 26 0.80 -18.34 1.53
C ASN A 26 -0.11 -19.58 1.44
N ILE A 27 -1.43 -19.41 1.56
CA ILE A 27 -2.41 -20.51 1.42
C ILE A 27 -2.89 -20.71 -0.03
N SER A 28 -2.38 -19.90 -0.98
CA SER A 28 -2.79 -19.91 -2.39
C SER A 28 -4.31 -19.73 -2.59
N ASP A 29 -4.95 -18.94 -1.73
CA ASP A 29 -6.36 -18.57 -1.89
C ASP A 29 -6.47 -17.31 -2.74
N TYR A 30 -6.67 -17.50 -4.04
CA TYR A 30 -6.71 -16.39 -5.00
C TYR A 30 -7.96 -15.52 -4.89
N ASN A 31 -9.06 -16.03 -4.31
CA ASN A 31 -10.22 -15.18 -4.04
C ASN A 31 -9.92 -14.21 -2.89
N LEU A 32 -9.31 -14.71 -1.81
CA LEU A 32 -8.85 -13.86 -0.71
C LEU A 32 -7.75 -12.91 -1.16
N LEU A 33 -6.78 -13.39 -1.95
CA LEU A 33 -5.69 -12.55 -2.47
C LEU A 33 -6.23 -11.39 -3.30
N LYS A 34 -7.23 -11.65 -4.15
CA LYS A 34 -7.93 -10.62 -4.91
C LYS A 34 -8.64 -9.62 -3.99
N SER A 35 -9.40 -10.12 -3.01
CA SER A 35 -10.14 -9.27 -2.07
C SER A 35 -9.19 -8.35 -1.29
N TYR A 36 -8.15 -8.91 -0.67
CA TYR A 36 -7.21 -8.14 0.14
C TYR A 36 -6.33 -7.21 -0.71
N GLY A 37 -5.99 -7.60 -1.94
CA GLY A 37 -5.35 -6.69 -2.89
C GLY A 37 -6.24 -5.49 -3.22
N GLN A 38 -7.55 -5.69 -3.31
CA GLN A 38 -8.51 -4.60 -3.54
C GLN A 38 -8.71 -3.73 -2.30
N ASP A 39 -8.72 -4.32 -1.11
CA ASP A 39 -8.76 -3.57 0.16
C ASP A 39 -7.56 -2.63 0.27
N LEU A 40 -6.35 -3.12 -0.03
CA LEU A 40 -5.13 -2.30 -0.08
C LEU A 40 -5.26 -1.12 -1.07
N VAL A 41 -5.84 -1.36 -2.27
CA VAL A 41 -6.10 -0.28 -3.24
C VAL A 41 -7.09 0.75 -2.69
N ASN A 42 -8.15 0.30 -2.03
CA ASN A 42 -9.19 1.17 -1.50
C ASN A 42 -8.67 2.03 -0.35
N ASP A 43 -7.94 1.44 0.58
CA ASP A 43 -7.45 2.13 1.77
C ASP A 43 -6.31 3.07 1.45
N THR A 44 -5.42 2.72 0.52
CA THR A 44 -4.40 3.65 0.02
C THR A 44 -5.00 4.82 -0.75
N GLN A 45 -6.03 4.58 -1.59
CA GLN A 45 -6.73 5.67 -2.30
C GLN A 45 -7.46 6.58 -1.31
N SER A 46 -8.15 6.00 -0.34
CA SER A 46 -8.82 6.76 0.72
C SER A 46 -7.83 7.58 1.54
N GLY A 47 -6.64 7.04 1.79
CA GLY A 47 -5.53 7.75 2.44
C GLY A 47 -5.05 8.93 1.61
N LEU A 48 -4.88 8.77 0.30
CA LEU A 48 -4.50 9.87 -0.60
C LEU A 48 -5.57 10.98 -0.62
N ASP A 49 -6.83 10.58 -0.72
CA ASP A 49 -7.97 11.51 -0.78
C ASP A 49 -8.09 12.29 0.53
N GLU A 50 -8.02 11.61 1.68
CA GLU A 50 -8.07 12.27 2.98
C GLU A 50 -6.84 13.15 3.21
N ASN A 51 -5.64 12.70 2.81
CA ASN A 51 -4.39 13.46 2.94
C ASN A 51 -4.46 14.81 2.21
N SER A 52 -5.16 14.86 1.07
CA SER A 52 -5.30 16.08 0.26
C SER A 52 -6.03 17.23 0.98
N ASN A 53 -6.76 16.94 2.06
CA ASN A 53 -7.45 17.94 2.86
C ASN A 53 -6.54 18.65 3.88
N TYR A 54 -5.32 18.17 4.09
CA TYR A 54 -4.39 18.77 5.06
C TYR A 54 -3.45 19.75 4.39
N THR A 55 -3.53 21.01 4.80
CA THR A 55 -2.48 22.02 4.56
C THR A 55 -1.58 22.09 5.78
N LEU A 56 -0.33 21.67 5.64
CA LEU A 56 0.63 21.62 6.72
C LEU A 56 1.58 22.82 6.68
N SER A 57 2.25 23.10 7.80
CA SER A 57 3.34 24.07 7.81
C SER A 57 4.54 23.53 7.02
N PRO A 58 5.44 24.40 6.52
CA PRO A 58 6.63 23.98 5.77
C PRO A 58 7.47 22.92 6.48
N LYS A 59 7.42 22.89 7.82
CA LYS A 59 8.11 21.91 8.67
C LYS A 59 7.70 20.45 8.36
N TYR A 60 6.46 20.20 7.93
CA TYR A 60 5.92 18.85 7.71
C TYR A 60 5.72 18.51 6.22
N GLN A 61 5.99 19.45 5.31
CA GLN A 61 5.67 19.27 3.89
C GLN A 61 6.46 18.12 3.25
N GLU A 62 7.73 17.95 3.61
CA GLU A 62 8.54 16.86 3.08
C GLU A 62 8.04 15.50 3.57
N ALA A 63 7.70 15.39 4.85
CA ALA A 63 7.11 14.17 5.41
C ALA A 63 5.76 13.83 4.73
N GLN A 64 4.95 14.84 4.42
CA GLN A 64 3.69 14.66 3.69
C GLN A 64 3.92 14.17 2.26
N ASN A 65 4.94 14.68 1.57
CA ASN A 65 5.27 14.23 0.23
C ASN A 65 5.72 12.77 0.22
N GLU A 66 6.59 12.37 1.16
CA GLU A 66 7.02 10.98 1.31
C GLU A 66 5.86 10.06 1.66
N TRP A 67 4.96 10.47 2.55
CA TRP A 67 3.74 9.73 2.86
C TRP A 67 2.86 9.51 1.61
N VAL A 68 2.67 10.54 0.78
CA VAL A 68 1.91 10.43 -0.47
C VAL A 68 2.55 9.46 -1.47
N GLN A 69 3.88 9.47 -1.58
CA GLN A 69 4.58 8.52 -2.44
C GLN A 69 4.41 7.08 -1.95
N ALA A 70 4.52 6.85 -0.64
CA ALA A 70 4.28 5.53 -0.06
C ALA A 70 2.87 4.98 -0.38
N LEU A 71 1.84 5.80 -0.17
CA LEU A 71 0.47 5.41 -0.49
C LEU A 71 0.27 5.13 -1.98
N THR A 72 0.89 5.92 -2.86
CA THR A 72 0.81 5.77 -4.31
C THR A 72 1.45 4.45 -4.78
N ASP A 73 2.60 4.10 -4.20
CA ASP A 73 3.30 2.86 -4.51
C ASP A 73 2.52 1.65 -4.03
N LEU A 74 2.00 1.65 -2.79
CA LEU A 74 1.17 0.55 -2.30
C LEU A 74 -0.14 0.40 -3.07
N ASN A 75 -0.75 1.50 -3.49
CA ASN A 75 -1.92 1.45 -4.38
C ASN A 75 -1.59 0.73 -5.68
N SER A 76 -0.41 1.00 -6.26
CA SER A 76 0.07 0.33 -7.46
C SER A 76 0.37 -1.15 -7.20
N ALA A 77 0.99 -1.49 -6.06
CA ALA A 77 1.21 -2.87 -5.64
C ALA A 77 -0.11 -3.65 -5.52
N GLY A 78 -1.12 -3.07 -4.85
CA GLY A 78 -2.45 -3.65 -4.71
C GLY A 78 -3.11 -3.98 -6.05
N LYS A 79 -3.01 -3.09 -7.04
CA LYS A 79 -3.52 -3.34 -8.40
C LYS A 79 -2.85 -4.56 -9.05
N TYR A 80 -1.52 -4.69 -8.93
CA TYR A 80 -0.83 -5.85 -9.48
C TYR A 80 -1.12 -7.15 -8.72
N ILE A 81 -1.37 -7.08 -7.41
CA ILE A 81 -1.85 -8.22 -6.61
C ILE A 81 -3.20 -8.70 -7.14
N VAL A 82 -4.14 -7.78 -7.36
CA VAL A 82 -5.46 -8.09 -7.95
C VAL A 82 -5.31 -8.74 -9.32
N MET A 83 -4.45 -8.18 -10.19
CA MET A 83 -4.20 -8.74 -11.53
C MET A 83 -3.59 -10.15 -11.47
N SER A 84 -2.65 -10.40 -10.56
CA SER A 84 -2.04 -11.72 -10.37
C SER A 84 -3.04 -12.76 -9.86
N ALA A 85 -3.93 -12.36 -8.94
CA ALA A 85 -5.00 -13.21 -8.44
C ALA A 85 -6.03 -13.53 -9.54
N ASP A 86 -6.45 -12.53 -10.32
CA ASP A 86 -7.36 -12.70 -11.44
C ASP A 86 -6.81 -13.65 -12.51
N GLU A 87 -5.52 -13.56 -12.82
CA GLU A 87 -4.88 -14.47 -13.76
C GLU A 87 -4.92 -15.92 -13.25
N SER A 88 -4.57 -16.16 -11.99
CA SER A 88 -4.63 -17.51 -11.40
C SER A 88 -6.07 -18.06 -11.37
N LEU A 89 -7.06 -17.23 -11.07
CA LEU A 89 -8.48 -17.59 -11.11
C LEU A 89 -8.94 -17.94 -12.52
N ALA A 90 -8.51 -17.18 -13.54
CA ALA A 90 -8.88 -17.42 -14.93
C ALA A 90 -8.37 -18.76 -15.48
N TYR A 91 -7.17 -19.17 -15.08
CA TYR A 91 -6.59 -20.46 -15.47
C TYR A 91 -6.97 -21.62 -14.53
N GLY A 92 -7.55 -21.33 -13.36
CA GLY A 92 -7.90 -22.34 -12.36
C GLY A 92 -6.70 -23.02 -11.70
N VAL A 93 -5.50 -22.45 -11.86
CA VAL A 93 -4.23 -22.94 -11.32
C VAL A 93 -3.35 -21.76 -10.91
N PRO A 94 -2.37 -21.97 -10.01
CA PRO A 94 -1.35 -20.96 -9.72
C PRO A 94 -0.63 -20.50 -11.00
N VAL A 95 -0.67 -19.19 -11.30
CA VAL A 95 0.09 -18.60 -12.40
C VAL A 95 1.14 -17.63 -11.84
N ARG A 96 2.40 -17.87 -12.21
CA ARG A 96 3.52 -16.98 -11.86
C ARG A 96 3.81 -16.03 -13.01
N ASN A 97 3.29 -14.82 -12.91
CA ASN A 97 3.58 -13.74 -13.83
C ASN A 97 4.75 -12.90 -13.30
N LEU A 98 5.95 -13.13 -13.84
CA LEU A 98 7.18 -12.51 -13.33
C LEU A 98 7.17 -10.99 -13.44
N ASP A 99 6.46 -10.41 -14.42
CA ASP A 99 6.32 -8.94 -14.51
C ASP A 99 5.49 -8.40 -13.34
N TYR A 100 4.39 -9.06 -13.00
CA TYR A 100 3.55 -8.65 -11.86
C TYR A 100 4.29 -8.83 -10.54
N GLU A 101 4.95 -9.98 -10.34
CA GLU A 101 5.76 -10.25 -9.15
C GLU A 101 6.84 -9.17 -8.95
N GLN A 102 7.57 -8.83 -10.01
CA GLN A 102 8.62 -7.81 -9.94
C GLN A 102 8.05 -6.43 -9.61
N LYS A 103 6.90 -6.06 -10.20
CA LYS A 103 6.27 -4.77 -9.93
C LYS A 103 5.74 -4.68 -8.51
N ILE A 104 5.06 -5.72 -8.02
CA ILE A 104 4.61 -5.80 -6.62
C ILE A 104 5.81 -5.58 -5.69
N GLN A 105 6.90 -6.32 -5.90
CA GLN A 105 8.10 -6.20 -5.08
C GLN A 105 8.69 -4.78 -5.13
N ASN A 106 8.85 -4.20 -6.33
CA ASN A 106 9.43 -2.88 -6.49
C ASN A 106 8.60 -1.81 -5.77
N TYR A 107 7.27 -1.83 -5.93
CA TYR A 107 6.39 -0.88 -5.28
C TYR A 107 6.35 -1.05 -3.76
N VAL A 108 6.32 -2.29 -3.25
CA VAL A 108 6.36 -2.54 -1.80
C VAL A 108 7.67 -2.04 -1.18
N VAL A 109 8.81 -2.32 -1.83
CA VAL A 109 10.12 -1.83 -1.37
C VAL A 109 10.20 -0.31 -1.42
N SER A 110 9.76 0.30 -2.53
CA SER A 110 9.74 1.76 -2.69
C SER A 110 8.86 2.43 -1.64
N SER A 111 7.63 1.93 -1.44
CA SER A 111 6.73 2.41 -0.39
C SER A 111 7.35 2.33 1.00
N THR A 112 8.00 1.20 1.32
CA THR A 112 8.66 1.04 2.62
C THR A 112 9.75 2.09 2.82
N GLY A 113 10.52 2.41 1.77
CA GLY A 113 11.50 3.49 1.78
C GLY A 113 10.86 4.85 2.08
N HIS A 114 9.76 5.16 1.39
CA HIS A 114 9.00 6.39 1.59
C HIS A 114 8.38 6.50 2.99
N MET A 115 7.80 5.43 3.53
CA MET A 115 7.26 5.39 4.90
C MET A 115 8.34 5.65 5.95
N ASN A 116 9.49 4.99 5.81
CA ASN A 116 10.62 5.18 6.73
C ASN A 116 11.13 6.62 6.69
N ARG A 117 11.21 7.22 5.50
CA ARG A 117 11.64 8.62 5.36
C ARG A 117 10.61 9.59 5.93
N ALA A 118 9.31 9.35 5.72
CA ALA A 118 8.25 10.12 6.36
C ALA A 118 8.38 10.07 7.89
N SER A 119 8.54 8.88 8.49
CA SER A 119 8.72 8.72 9.94
C SER A 119 9.93 9.47 10.47
N ALA A 120 11.09 9.32 9.82
CA ALA A 120 12.32 9.99 10.24
C ALA A 120 12.19 11.52 10.20
N LEU A 121 11.51 12.06 9.18
CA LEU A 121 11.24 13.49 9.07
C LEU A 121 10.30 13.98 10.19
N LEU A 122 9.36 13.14 10.64
CA LEU A 122 8.46 13.46 11.75
C LEU A 122 9.16 13.41 13.12
N GLU A 123 10.03 12.43 13.36
CA GLU A 123 10.81 12.32 14.60
C GLU A 123 11.82 13.44 14.77
N GLY A 124 12.35 13.97 13.66
CA GLY A 124 13.21 15.14 13.63
C GLY A 124 12.48 16.48 13.78
N THR A 125 11.14 16.48 13.91
CA THR A 125 10.33 17.70 14.10
C THR A 125 10.15 18.06 15.57
#